data_AF-A0A8T3YWD8-F1
#
_entry.id   AF-A0A8T3YWD8-F1
#
_cell.length_a   1.000
_cell.length_b   1.000
_cell.length_c   1.000
_cell.angle_alpha   90.00
_cell.angle_beta   90.00
_cell.angle_gamma   90.00
#
_symmetry.space_group_name_H-M   'P 1'
#
loop_
_entity.id
_entity.type
_entity.pdbx_description
1 polymer ?
#
loop_
_entity_poly.entity_id
_entity_poly.type
_entity_poly.pdbx_seq_one_letter_code
_entity_poly.pdbx_strand_id
1 'polypeptide(L)'
;MNILIKEFIDSIDEEELYKLQYDLSKGSIALKKTVEDKVKEIENRKRKYCAVCGEELVEKEGVYTLIFPHENLTKKASFCATDCMEFFLGRLKTANAHKAETTQKETKDEAKLAEEPKQIHESEENINKLNGNSKTLD
;
A
#
# COMPACT_ATOMS: atom_id res chain seq x y z
N MET A 1 23.69 -13.25 -1.14
CA MET A 1 23.65 -14.19 0.02
C MET A 1 22.89 -15.46 -0.39
N ASN A 2 23.29 -16.11 -1.50
CA ASN A 2 22.57 -17.27 -2.09
C ASN A 2 23.40 -18.57 -2.08
N ILE A 3 24.67 -18.49 -1.68
CA ILE A 3 25.61 -19.62 -1.78
C ILE A 3 25.34 -20.65 -0.67
N LEU A 4 25.12 -20.20 0.56
CA LEU A 4 24.91 -21.06 1.73
C LEU A 4 23.68 -21.98 1.64
N ILE A 5 22.60 -21.54 1.00
CA ILE A 5 21.37 -22.36 0.90
C ILE A 5 21.55 -23.47 -0.13
N LYS A 6 22.27 -23.21 -1.23
CA LYS A 6 22.58 -24.23 -2.23
C LYS A 6 23.46 -25.32 -1.66
N GLU A 7 24.53 -24.95 -0.98
CA GLU A 7 25.42 -25.91 -0.32
C GLU A 7 24.69 -26.76 0.73
N PHE A 8 23.74 -26.18 1.46
CA PHE A 8 22.88 -26.92 2.38
C PHE A 8 21.97 -27.91 1.66
N ILE A 9 21.28 -27.48 0.58
CA ILE A 9 20.39 -28.34 -0.22
C ILE A 9 21.15 -29.50 -0.86
N ASP A 10 22.39 -29.26 -1.30
CA ASP A 10 23.23 -30.29 -1.92
C ASP A 10 23.76 -31.32 -0.90
N SER A 11 23.65 -31.04 0.40
CA SER A 11 24.16 -31.88 1.50
C SER A 11 23.12 -32.77 2.18
N ILE A 12 21.83 -32.57 1.90
CA ILE A 12 20.70 -33.32 2.48
C ILE A 12 20.25 -34.44 1.54
N ASP A 13 19.72 -35.52 2.11
CA ASP A 13 19.28 -36.68 1.34
C ASP A 13 17.90 -36.48 0.69
N GLU A 14 17.52 -37.42 -0.18
CA GLU A 14 16.27 -37.34 -0.95
C GLU A 14 15.02 -37.30 -0.04
N GLU A 15 15.02 -38.05 1.06
CA GLU A 15 13.88 -38.08 1.99
C GLU A 15 13.74 -36.74 2.73
N GLU A 16 14.85 -36.16 3.17
CA GLU A 16 14.92 -34.84 3.79
C GLU A 16 14.52 -33.72 2.82
N LEU A 17 14.89 -33.83 1.54
CA LEU A 17 14.46 -32.92 0.47
C LEU A 17 12.94 -32.91 0.30
N TYR A 18 12.29 -34.08 0.28
CA TYR A 18 10.83 -34.17 0.20
C TYR A 18 10.13 -33.64 1.46
N LYS A 19 10.69 -33.90 2.66
CA LYS A 19 10.18 -33.32 3.91
C LYS A 19 10.31 -31.80 3.91
N LEU A 20 11.45 -31.26 3.48
CA LEU A 20 11.67 -29.83 3.37
C LEU A 20 10.71 -29.19 2.36
N GLN A 21 10.48 -29.83 1.21
CA GLN A 21 9.50 -29.38 0.23
C GLN A 21 8.07 -29.37 0.81
N TYR A 22 7.69 -30.41 1.53
CA TYR A 22 6.39 -30.51 2.19
C TYR A 22 6.21 -29.39 3.22
N ASP A 23 7.21 -29.18 4.08
CA ASP A 23 7.22 -28.14 5.10
C ASP A 23 7.16 -26.72 4.52
N LEU A 24 7.86 -26.47 3.42
CA LEU A 24 7.77 -25.19 2.69
C LEU A 24 6.39 -25.01 2.05
N SER A 25 5.81 -26.06 1.47
CA SER A 25 4.49 -26.00 0.80
C SER A 25 3.33 -25.79 1.78
N LYS A 26 3.45 -26.32 3.00
CA LYS A 26 2.45 -26.20 4.07
C LYS A 26 2.63 -24.93 4.90
N GLY A 27 3.72 -24.19 4.69
CA GLY A 27 4.11 -23.05 5.51
C GLY A 27 4.49 -23.50 6.92
N SER A 28 5.69 -24.06 7.09
CA SER A 28 6.11 -24.62 8.36
C SER A 28 5.95 -23.62 9.50
N ILE A 29 5.31 -24.07 10.58
CA ILE A 29 5.06 -23.27 11.79
C ILE A 29 6.40 -22.71 12.32
N ALA A 30 7.47 -23.50 12.20
CA ALA A 30 8.82 -23.11 12.56
C ALA A 30 9.33 -21.92 11.72
N LEU A 31 9.25 -22.00 10.39
CA LEU A 31 9.70 -20.90 9.52
C LEU A 31 8.87 -19.63 9.75
N LYS A 32 7.55 -19.78 9.87
CA LYS A 32 6.65 -18.67 10.20
C LYS A 32 7.07 -17.99 11.51
N LYS A 33 7.27 -18.78 12.56
CA LYS A 33 7.72 -18.28 13.87
C LYS A 33 9.09 -17.60 13.78
N THR A 34 10.05 -18.19 13.07
CA THR A 34 11.38 -17.57 12.87
C THR A 34 11.29 -16.22 12.17
N VAL A 35 10.44 -16.10 11.14
CA VAL A 35 10.21 -14.84 10.44
C VAL A 35 9.53 -13.83 11.38
N GLU A 36 8.49 -14.23 12.11
CA GLU A 36 7.80 -13.37 13.08
C GLU A 36 8.75 -12.87 14.19
N ASP A 37 9.58 -13.75 14.75
CA ASP A 37 10.56 -13.39 15.77
C ASP A 37 11.61 -12.42 15.21
N LYS A 38 12.02 -12.58 13.95
CA LYS A 38 12.95 -11.65 13.31
C LYS A 38 12.32 -10.30 13.02
N VAL A 39 11.06 -10.27 12.60
CA VAL A 39 10.28 -9.03 12.44
C VAL A 39 10.17 -8.33 13.79
N LYS A 40 9.79 -9.04 14.86
CA LYS A 40 9.76 -8.49 16.22
C LYS A 40 11.11 -7.95 16.67
N GLU A 41 12.21 -8.63 16.39
CA GLU A 41 13.57 -8.14 16.70
C GLU A 41 13.84 -6.80 15.98
N ILE A 42 13.52 -6.72 14.69
CA ILE A 42 13.71 -5.50 13.89
C ILE A 42 12.82 -4.37 14.41
N GLU A 43 11.56 -4.65 14.72
CA GLU A 43 10.64 -3.67 15.27
C GLU A 43 11.07 -3.21 16.66
N ASN A 44 11.60 -4.10 17.50
CA ASN A 44 12.04 -3.80 18.86
C ASN A 44 13.42 -3.15 18.93
N ARG A 45 14.19 -3.11 17.82
CA ARG A 45 15.43 -2.33 17.78
C ARG A 45 15.11 -0.85 18.00
N LYS A 46 15.57 -0.33 19.13
CA LYS A 46 15.58 1.11 19.40
C LYS A 46 16.35 1.82 18.30
N ARG A 47 15.84 2.94 17.82
CA ARG A 47 16.59 3.82 16.90
C ARG A 47 17.79 4.36 17.67
N LYS A 48 18.96 4.22 17.07
CA LYS A 48 20.22 4.68 17.67
C LYS A 48 20.40 6.19 17.59
N TYR A 49 19.71 6.86 16.66
CA TYR A 49 19.94 8.28 16.37
C TYR A 49 18.63 9.07 16.36
N CYS A 50 18.71 10.34 16.75
CA CYS A 50 17.64 11.31 16.67
C CYS A 50 17.24 11.55 15.22
N ALA A 51 15.94 11.50 14.92
CA ALA A 51 15.40 11.70 13.58
C ALA A 51 15.56 13.14 13.05
N VAL A 52 15.94 14.09 13.91
CA VAL A 52 16.09 15.51 13.55
C VAL A 52 17.56 15.94 13.52
N CYS A 53 18.28 15.79 14.63
CA CYS A 53 19.65 16.29 14.75
C CYS A 53 20.73 15.21 14.56
N GLY A 54 20.36 13.94 14.45
CA GLY A 54 21.32 12.83 14.29
C GLY A 54 22.07 12.41 15.56
N GLU A 55 21.78 13.04 16.69
CA GLU A 55 22.38 12.73 18.00
C GLU A 55 22.14 11.27 18.40
N GLU A 56 23.14 10.61 18.99
CA GLU A 56 23.00 9.23 19.49
C GLU A 56 22.07 9.17 20.72
N LEU A 57 21.16 8.19 20.72
CA LEU A 57 20.08 7.98 21.68
C LEU A 57 20.32 6.77 22.59
N VAL A 58 21.38 6.01 22.35
CA VAL A 58 21.72 4.84 23.15
C VAL A 58 21.95 5.32 24.59
N GLU A 59 21.23 4.71 25.55
CA GLU A 59 21.36 4.98 27.01
C GLU A 59 20.86 6.33 27.54
N LYS A 60 20.22 7.18 26.74
CA LYS A 60 19.63 8.43 27.24
C LYS A 60 18.25 8.22 27.89
N GLU A 61 18.07 8.75 29.10
CA GLU A 61 16.75 9.00 29.67
C GLU A 61 16.08 10.17 28.92
N GLY A 62 14.75 10.18 28.83
CA GLY A 62 14.01 11.27 28.16
C GLY A 62 13.94 11.18 26.63
N VAL A 63 14.20 10.01 26.02
CA VAL A 63 14.00 9.80 24.58
C VAL A 63 12.51 9.68 24.26
N TYR A 64 12.03 10.53 23.35
CA TYR A 64 10.66 10.46 22.83
C TYR A 64 10.63 9.62 21.57
N THR A 65 9.63 8.77 21.38
CA THR A 65 9.46 7.97 20.16
C THR A 65 8.03 8.06 19.65
N LEU A 66 7.89 8.47 18.40
CA LEU A 66 6.63 8.40 17.66
C LEU A 66 6.57 7.09 16.88
N ILE A 67 5.46 6.39 17.02
CA ILE A 67 5.16 5.16 16.30
C ILE A 67 4.06 5.46 15.28
N PHE A 68 4.36 5.22 14.01
CA PHE A 68 3.43 5.35 12.90
C PHE A 68 2.95 3.93 12.54
N PRO A 69 1.72 3.57 12.92
CA PRO A 69 1.16 2.28 12.53
C PRO A 69 0.94 2.27 11.01
N HIS A 70 1.36 1.19 10.36
CA HIS A 70 1.05 0.87 8.98
C HIS A 70 0.67 -0.61 8.94
N GLU A 71 -0.20 -1.00 8.02
CA GLU A 71 -0.84 -2.34 8.00
C GLU A 71 0.16 -3.50 8.05
N ASN A 72 1.39 -3.30 7.55
CA ASN A 72 2.41 -4.35 7.44
C ASN A 72 3.73 -4.05 8.17
N LEU A 73 4.02 -2.79 8.54
CA LEU A 73 5.32 -2.38 9.10
C LEU A 73 5.21 -1.16 10.01
N THR A 74 5.64 -1.26 11.26
CA THR A 74 5.69 -0.08 12.12
C THR A 74 6.86 0.84 11.77
N LYS A 75 6.57 2.08 11.36
CA LYS A 75 7.61 3.12 11.22
C LYS A 75 7.79 3.83 12.56
N LYS A 76 9.03 4.05 12.97
CA LYS A 76 9.37 4.71 14.25
C LYS A 76 10.34 5.86 14.02
N ALA A 77 10.08 7.00 14.65
CA ALA A 77 10.99 8.13 14.73
C ALA A 77 11.28 8.43 16.21
N SER A 78 12.55 8.49 16.58
CA SER A 78 12.99 8.76 17.95
C SER A 78 13.70 10.11 18.04
N PHE A 79 13.58 10.79 19.17
CA PHE A 79 14.03 12.16 19.37
C PHE A 79 14.78 12.29 20.69
N CYS A 80 15.89 13.02 20.68
CA CYS A 80 16.71 13.22 21.87
C CYS A 80 16.06 14.16 22.91
N ALA A 81 15.11 15.00 22.49
CA ALA A 81 14.42 15.99 23.33
C ALA A 81 13.08 16.38 22.72
N THR A 82 12.23 17.05 23.52
CA THR A 82 10.92 17.57 23.11
C THR A 82 11.02 18.53 21.93
N ASP A 83 12.00 19.45 21.93
CA ASP A 83 12.18 20.43 20.86
C ASP A 83 12.39 19.78 19.48
N CYS A 84 13.18 18.69 19.44
CA CYS A 84 13.37 17.91 18.22
C CYS A 84 12.07 17.23 17.77
N MET A 85 11.27 16.72 18.71
CA MET A 85 9.98 16.13 18.40
C MET A 85 9.00 17.18 17.85
N GLU A 86 8.91 18.35 18.48
CA GLU A 86 8.03 19.45 18.07
C GLU A 86 8.41 19.98 16.68
N PHE A 87 9.70 20.19 16.43
CA PHE A 87 10.20 20.59 15.13
C PHE A 87 9.82 19.59 14.04
N PHE A 88 9.96 18.29 14.33
CA PHE A 88 9.56 17.22 13.42
C PHE A 88 8.06 17.26 13.12
N LEU A 89 7.21 17.39 14.16
CA LEU A 89 5.76 17.49 14.01
C LEU A 89 5.35 18.74 13.19
N GLY A 90 6.03 19.85 13.36
CA GLY A 90 5.83 21.06 12.55
C GLY A 90 6.05 20.81 11.06
N ARG A 91 7.16 20.14 10.70
CA ARG A 91 7.45 19.76 9.31
C ARG A 91 6.48 18.72 8.75
N LEU A 92 5.97 17.82 9.59
CA LEU A 92 4.99 16.83 9.17
C LEU A 92 3.66 17.49 8.77
N LYS A 93 3.23 18.51 9.52
CA LYS A 93 2.01 19.29 9.22
C LYS A 93 2.12 20.01 7.88
N THR A 94 3.25 20.66 7.60
CA THR A 94 3.45 21.37 6.33
C THR A 94 3.51 20.40 5.14
N ALA A 95 4.20 19.26 5.30
CA ALA A 95 4.25 18.23 4.25
C ALA A 95 2.87 17.66 3.89
N ASN A 96 1.99 17.50 4.88
CA ASN A 96 0.62 17.00 4.65
C ASN A 96 -0.28 18.06 4.00
N ALA A 97 -0.10 19.35 4.31
CA ALA A 97 -0.84 20.43 3.67
C ALA A 97 -0.57 20.48 2.15
N HIS A 98 0.69 20.32 1.74
CA HIS A 98 1.05 20.30 0.31
C HIS A 98 0.56 19.06 -0.45
N LYS A 99 0.41 17.91 0.24
CA LYS A 99 -0.18 16.71 -0.39
C LYS A 99 -1.67 16.89 -0.68
N ALA A 100 -2.41 17.56 0.22
CA ALA A 100 -3.83 17.83 0.01
C ALA A 100 -4.11 18.74 -1.21
N GLU A 101 -3.19 19.65 -1.54
CA GLU A 101 -3.31 20.53 -2.71
C GLU A 101 -2.96 19.81 -4.02
N THR A 102 -2.06 18.82 -3.98
CA THR A 102 -1.62 18.10 -5.19
C THR A 102 -2.69 17.12 -5.68
N THR A 103 -3.43 16.47 -4.77
CA THR A 103 -4.52 15.53 -5.12
C THR A 103 -5.74 16.22 -5.74
N GLN A 104 -5.88 17.55 -5.65
CA GLN A 104 -6.98 18.29 -6.27
C GLN A 104 -6.71 18.73 -7.73
N LYS A 105 -5.49 18.55 -8.25
CA LYS A 105 -5.18 18.86 -9.66
C LYS A 105 -5.48 17.71 -10.62
N GLU A 106 -5.41 16.45 -10.17
CA GLU A 106 -5.62 15.29 -11.04
C GLU A 106 -7.10 15.00 -11.32
N THR A 107 -8.04 15.54 -10.54
CA THR A 107 -9.49 15.35 -10.76
C THR A 107 -10.15 16.43 -11.63
N LYS A 108 -9.41 17.45 -12.07
CA LYS A 108 -9.95 18.53 -12.92
C LYS A 108 -9.68 18.36 -14.41
N ASP A 109 -8.78 17.47 -14.80
CA ASP A 109 -8.44 17.24 -16.22
C ASP A 109 -9.35 16.18 -16.89
N GLU A 110 -10.14 15.39 -16.13
CA GLU A 110 -11.10 14.43 -16.71
C GLU A 110 -12.48 15.03 -17.03
N ALA A 111 -12.79 16.27 -16.61
CA ALA A 111 -14.10 16.89 -16.83
C ALA A 111 -14.21 17.75 -18.12
N LYS A 112 -13.19 17.74 -18.99
CA LYS A 112 -13.18 18.56 -20.22
C LYS A 112 -13.29 17.79 -21.54
N LEU A 113 -13.48 16.47 -21.50
CA LEU A 113 -13.63 15.62 -22.69
C LEU A 113 -15.04 15.02 -22.79
N ALA A 114 -16.08 15.84 -22.72
CA ALA A 114 -17.46 15.39 -22.89
C ALA A 114 -18.36 16.44 -23.53
N GLU A 115 -17.92 17.10 -24.60
CA GLU A 115 -18.84 17.76 -25.55
C GLU A 115 -18.34 17.51 -26.97
N GLU A 116 -18.77 16.39 -27.57
CA GLU A 116 -18.82 16.22 -29.02
C GLU A 116 -20.28 16.27 -29.50
N PRO A 117 -20.57 16.95 -30.63
CA PRO A 117 -21.91 17.15 -31.15
C PRO A 117 -22.42 15.94 -31.95
N LYS A 118 -23.61 15.42 -31.60
CA LYS A 118 -24.34 14.44 -32.41
C LYS A 118 -25.12 15.14 -33.54
N GLN A 119 -24.58 15.09 -34.76
CA GLN A 119 -25.36 14.92 -36.00
C GLN A 119 -25.21 13.41 -36.35
N ILE A 120 -26.17 12.65 -36.89
CA ILE A 120 -26.99 12.79 -38.08
C ILE A 120 -28.08 11.69 -37.95
N HIS A 121 -29.35 11.93 -38.27
CA HIS A 121 -30.38 10.87 -38.39
C HIS A 121 -30.94 10.86 -39.83
N GLU A 122 -30.53 9.81 -40.54
CA GLU A 122 -31.29 8.92 -41.43
C GLU A 122 -32.33 9.50 -42.41
N SER A 123 -32.04 9.28 -43.69
CA SER A 123 -32.92 9.34 -44.85
C SER A 123 -33.62 8.00 -45.10
N GLU A 124 -34.93 8.08 -45.40
CA GLU A 124 -35.71 7.26 -46.38
C GLU A 124 -35.84 5.75 -46.07
N GLU A 125 -36.94 5.03 -46.27
CA GLU A 125 -38.21 5.17 -46.97
C GLU A 125 -39.05 3.96 -46.51
N ASN A 126 -40.35 4.08 -46.24
CA ASN A 126 -41.28 3.02 -46.65
C ASN A 126 -42.73 3.49 -46.65
N ILE A 127 -43.35 3.27 -47.80
CA ILE A 127 -44.66 3.73 -48.22
C ILE A 127 -45.68 2.59 -48.04
N ASN A 128 -46.92 2.99 -47.69
CA ASN A 128 -48.19 2.28 -47.84
C ASN A 128 -48.49 1.05 -46.97
N LYS A 129 -49.58 1.16 -46.19
CA LYS A 129 -50.89 0.63 -46.63
C LYS A 129 -52.05 1.16 -45.79
N LEU A 130 -53.05 1.66 -46.52
CA LEU A 130 -54.40 2.05 -46.12
C LEU A 130 -55.27 0.82 -45.80
N ASN A 131 -56.42 1.11 -45.17
CA ASN A 131 -57.60 0.29 -44.82
C ASN A 131 -57.55 -0.23 -43.37
N GLY A 132 -58.53 -0.03 -42.50
CA GLY A 132 -59.91 0.43 -42.66
C GLY A 132 -60.78 -0.34 -41.65
N ASN A 133 -61.83 0.31 -41.13
CA ASN A 133 -62.92 -0.25 -40.29
C ASN A 133 -62.52 -0.70 -38.87
N SER A 134 -63.36 -0.65 -37.84
CA SER A 134 -64.66 -0.04 -37.58
C SER A 134 -64.90 -0.21 -36.08
N LYS A 135 -65.57 0.79 -35.49
CA LYS A 135 -66.61 0.69 -34.45
C LYS A 135 -66.93 -0.71 -33.89
N THR A 136 -66.96 -0.83 -32.56
CA THR A 136 -68.18 -1.07 -31.74
C THR A 136 -67.82 -1.05 -30.24
N LEU A 137 -68.45 -0.16 -29.48
CA LEU A 137 -68.72 -0.30 -28.04
C LEU A 137 -70.11 0.30 -27.84
N ASP A 138 -70.96 -0.47 -27.18
CA ASP A 138 -72.34 -0.15 -26.79
C ASP A 138 -72.45 1.12 -25.94
#